data_AF-A0A1Y0HRH5-F1
#
_entry.id   AF-A0A1Y0HRH5-F1
#
_cell.length_a   1.000
_cell.length_b   1.000
_cell.length_c   1.000
_cell.angle_alpha   90.00
_cell.angle_beta   90.00
_cell.angle_gamma   90.00
#
_symmetry.space_group_name_H-M   'P 1'
#
loop_
_entity.id
_entity.type
_entity.pdbx_description
1 polymer ?
#
loop_
_entity_poly.entity_id
_entity_poly.type
_entity_poly.pdbx_seq_one_letter_code
_entity_poly.pdbx_strand_id
1 'polypeptide(L)'
;MRVSVSGCGRRGVLHAACLAAAGHEVVLHDTDPGALDALRTGLSRAAEPRLHRLLALGLVSGRLRPTTDRTAVAGARVHVLCVGAGPDPDPDGVSRVVTLRDALDDLAPHLGPGDLVVGRARVPAGTAEWLAAGLVADGVRATVAWVPDEHRTGHAVVDLLHPPRLVHGVPAGPAGERAAAILDALHAVQLATGAPRTVTDLATAEGLGHGAGTPRLATLDGLRDGGRDDADVASSTPVAALVAVGAA
;
A
#
# COMPACT_ATOMS: atom_id res chain seq x y z
N MET A 1 13.20 12.64 -6.96
CA MET A 1 12.66 11.93 -8.15
C MET A 1 11.15 12.07 -8.19
N ARG A 2 10.48 11.67 -9.28
CA ARG A 2 9.02 11.67 -9.38
C ARG A 2 8.41 10.37 -8.83
N VAL A 3 7.43 10.51 -7.96
CA VAL A 3 6.76 9.42 -7.21
C VAL A 3 5.26 9.61 -7.30
N SER A 4 4.50 8.54 -7.53
CA SER A 4 3.06 8.55 -7.36
C SER A 4 2.68 7.88 -6.04
N VAL A 5 1.61 8.36 -5.42
CA VAL A 5 1.02 7.75 -4.22
C VAL A 5 -0.46 7.58 -4.48
N SER A 6 -0.95 6.34 -4.38
CA SER A 6 -2.36 6.01 -4.58
C SER A 6 -3.08 5.86 -3.23
N GLY A 7 -4.13 6.66 -3.04
CA GLY A 7 -4.98 6.70 -1.85
C GLY A 7 -4.69 7.92 -0.95
N CYS A 8 -5.70 8.76 -0.74
CA CYS A 8 -5.75 9.90 0.19
C CYS A 8 -6.26 9.52 1.59
N GLY A 9 -6.25 8.23 1.94
CA GLY A 9 -6.38 7.81 3.33
C GLY A 9 -5.22 8.30 4.20
N ARG A 10 -5.32 8.12 5.52
CA ARG A 10 -4.30 8.58 6.49
C ARG A 10 -2.86 8.28 6.06
N ARG A 11 -2.58 7.03 5.65
CA ARG A 11 -1.25 6.60 5.23
C ARG A 11 -0.76 7.32 3.98
N GLY A 12 -1.56 7.37 2.92
CA GLY A 12 -1.10 7.98 1.67
C GLY A 12 -0.86 9.47 1.79
N VAL A 13 -1.67 10.19 2.58
CA VAL A 13 -1.42 11.61 2.89
C VAL A 13 -0.10 11.79 3.66
N LEU A 14 0.18 10.94 4.66
CA LEU A 14 1.43 10.97 5.42
C LEU A 14 2.65 10.73 4.51
N HIS A 15 2.62 9.65 3.72
CA HIS A 15 3.71 9.30 2.81
C HIS A 15 3.92 10.39 1.75
N ALA A 16 2.84 10.88 1.14
CA ALA A 16 2.94 11.93 0.13
C ALA A 16 3.56 13.22 0.67
N ALA A 17 3.15 13.64 1.87
CA ALA A 17 3.72 14.82 2.54
C ALA A 17 5.20 14.63 2.90
N CYS A 18 5.57 13.47 3.46
CA CYS A 18 6.94 13.20 3.88
C CYS A 18 7.88 13.02 2.68
N LEU A 19 7.44 12.39 1.60
CA LEU A 19 8.19 12.27 0.35
C LEU A 19 8.40 13.64 -0.31
N ALA A 20 7.37 14.50 -0.34
CA ALA A 20 7.52 15.86 -0.86
C ALA A 20 8.51 16.68 0.00
N ALA A 21 8.45 16.53 1.32
CA ALA A 21 9.38 17.16 2.25
C ALA A 21 10.83 16.67 2.10
N ALA A 22 11.02 15.40 1.75
CA ALA A 22 12.32 14.82 1.39
C ALA A 22 12.83 15.26 -0.01
N GLY A 23 12.07 16.10 -0.72
CA GLY A 23 12.48 16.71 -1.99
C GLY A 23 12.01 15.99 -3.25
N HIS A 24 11.15 14.97 -3.11
CA HIS A 24 10.55 14.28 -4.26
C HIS A 24 9.44 15.13 -4.89
N GLU A 25 9.17 14.88 -6.17
CA GLU A 25 7.97 15.37 -6.84
C GLU A 25 6.90 14.29 -6.69
N VAL A 26 5.80 14.61 -6.05
CA VAL A 26 4.78 13.65 -5.61
C VAL A 26 3.46 13.97 -6.27
N VAL A 27 2.92 12.99 -6.98
CA VAL A 27 1.52 12.98 -7.44
C VAL A 27 0.73 12.13 -6.47
N LEU A 28 -0.20 12.76 -5.74
CA LEU A 28 -1.10 12.05 -4.83
C LEU A 28 -2.44 11.87 -5.55
N HIS A 29 -2.78 10.61 -5.84
CA HIS A 29 -3.98 10.25 -6.56
C HIS A 29 -5.03 9.63 -5.63
N ASP A 30 -6.28 10.07 -5.73
CA ASP A 30 -7.43 9.37 -5.16
C ASP A 30 -8.66 9.55 -6.08
N THR A 31 -9.54 8.56 -6.12
CA THR A 31 -10.79 8.62 -6.89
C THR A 31 -11.86 9.48 -6.21
N ASP A 32 -11.78 9.69 -4.90
CA ASP A 32 -12.69 10.52 -4.12
C ASP A 32 -12.25 11.99 -4.15
N PRO A 33 -12.96 12.88 -4.88
CA PRO A 33 -12.65 14.31 -4.90
C PRO A 33 -12.80 14.95 -3.51
N GLY A 34 -13.70 14.44 -2.66
CA GLY A 34 -13.90 14.95 -1.30
C GLY A 34 -12.68 14.71 -0.41
N ALA A 35 -12.00 13.58 -0.55
CA ALA A 35 -10.75 13.30 0.16
C ALA A 35 -9.63 14.29 -0.22
N LEU A 36 -9.55 14.66 -1.51
CA LEU A 36 -8.57 15.62 -2.01
C LEU A 36 -8.88 17.05 -1.57
N ASP A 37 -10.16 17.45 -1.55
CA ASP A 37 -10.58 18.77 -1.10
C ASP A 37 -10.36 18.95 0.41
N ALA A 38 -10.62 17.90 1.20
CA ALA A 38 -10.27 17.89 2.63
C ALA A 38 -8.75 18.07 2.84
N LEU A 39 -7.92 17.46 1.99
CA LEU A 39 -6.47 17.67 2.03
C LEU A 39 -6.08 19.11 1.69
N ARG A 40 -6.65 19.69 0.63
CA ARG A 40 -6.35 21.06 0.17
C ARG A 40 -6.77 22.13 1.18
N THR A 41 -7.85 21.90 1.90
CA THR A 41 -8.37 22.81 2.93
C THR A 41 -7.70 22.62 4.30
N GLY A 42 -6.73 21.70 4.42
CA GLY A 42 -6.05 21.40 5.68
C GLY A 42 -6.92 20.60 6.68
N LEU A 43 -8.11 20.16 6.27
CA LEU A 43 -9.05 19.34 7.04
C LEU A 43 -8.76 17.83 6.88
N SER A 44 -7.51 17.45 6.60
CA SER A 44 -7.16 16.06 6.34
C SER A 44 -7.56 15.18 7.53
N ARG A 45 -8.12 13.99 7.24
CA ARG A 45 -8.55 13.01 8.26
C ARG A 45 -7.43 12.49 9.16
N ALA A 46 -6.17 12.80 8.83
CA ALA A 46 -4.99 12.42 9.61
C ALA A 46 -4.66 13.50 10.65
N ALA A 47 -5.09 13.28 11.89
CA ALA A 47 -4.67 14.10 13.04
C ALA A 47 -3.26 13.69 13.50
N GLU A 48 -2.24 14.17 12.80
CA GLU A 48 -0.83 13.87 13.07
C GLU A 48 -0.03 15.18 13.30
N PRO A 49 0.75 15.30 14.39
CA PRO A 49 1.59 16.46 14.62
C PRO A 49 2.47 16.79 13.41
N ARG A 50 2.53 18.08 13.07
CA ARG A 50 3.34 18.66 11.96
C ARG A 50 2.90 18.28 10.54
N LEU A 51 1.96 17.36 10.34
CA LEU A 51 1.50 16.95 9.02
C LEU A 51 0.90 18.11 8.21
N HIS A 52 0.03 18.92 8.83
CA HIS A 52 -0.59 20.08 8.18
C HIS A 52 0.44 21.05 7.58
N ARG A 53 1.56 21.26 8.28
CA ARG A 53 2.64 22.14 7.82
C ARG A 53 3.39 21.54 6.62
N LEU A 54 3.67 20.23 6.65
CA LEU A 54 4.32 19.55 5.54
C LEU A 54 3.43 19.53 4.29
N LEU A 55 2.13 19.30 4.46
CA LEU A 55 1.16 19.37 3.36
C LEU A 55 1.13 20.78 2.75
N ALA A 56 0.96 21.81 3.57
CA ALA A 56 0.95 23.19 3.10
C ALA A 56 2.22 23.55 2.32
N LEU A 57 3.40 23.18 2.84
CA LEU A 57 4.68 23.40 2.15
C LEU A 57 4.78 22.62 0.83
N GLY A 58 4.36 21.36 0.82
CA GLY A 58 4.35 20.52 -0.38
C GLY A 58 3.45 21.10 -1.48
N LEU A 59 2.26 21.56 -1.10
CA LEU A 59 1.30 22.18 -2.02
C LEU A 59 1.81 23.52 -2.56
N VAL A 60 2.26 24.42 -1.68
CA VAL A 60 2.76 25.75 -2.07
C VAL A 60 4.01 25.65 -2.94
N SER A 61 4.91 24.72 -2.65
CA SER A 61 6.11 24.48 -3.48
C SER A 61 5.82 23.79 -4.81
N GLY A 62 4.61 23.27 -5.00
CA GLY A 62 4.23 22.48 -6.17
C GLY A 62 4.87 21.09 -6.24
N ARG A 63 5.61 20.67 -5.20
CA ARG A 63 6.19 19.32 -5.06
C ARG A 63 5.15 18.27 -4.73
N LEU A 64 4.03 18.63 -4.11
CA LEU A 64 2.89 17.75 -3.88
C LEU A 64 1.72 18.21 -4.76
N ARG A 65 1.23 17.31 -5.61
CA ARG A 65 0.12 17.56 -6.54
C ARG A 65 -1.00 16.54 -6.34
N PRO A 66 -2.06 16.90 -5.59
CA PRO A 66 -3.24 16.06 -5.43
C PRO A 66 -4.13 16.11 -6.67
N THR A 67 -4.58 14.96 -7.16
CA THR A 67 -5.38 14.83 -8.40
C THR A 67 -6.33 13.62 -8.36
N THR A 68 -7.45 13.73 -9.08
CA THR A 68 -8.34 12.59 -9.41
C THR A 68 -8.02 11.97 -10.78
N ASP A 69 -7.18 12.64 -11.58
CA ASP A 69 -6.77 12.15 -12.89
C ASP A 69 -5.65 11.11 -12.74
N ARG A 70 -6.00 9.84 -12.97
CA ARG A 70 -5.06 8.72 -12.90
C ARG A 70 -3.93 8.85 -13.92
N THR A 71 -4.15 9.48 -15.08
CA THR A 71 -3.09 9.63 -16.11
C THR A 71 -1.90 10.44 -15.62
N ALA A 72 -2.12 11.31 -14.62
CA ALA A 72 -1.09 12.13 -14.01
C ALA A 72 -0.02 11.33 -13.24
N VAL A 73 -0.22 10.04 -12.98
CA VAL A 73 0.81 9.18 -12.35
C VAL A 73 1.86 8.69 -13.36
N ALA A 74 1.55 8.71 -14.66
CA ALA A 74 2.43 8.22 -15.70
C ALA A 74 3.75 9.00 -15.72
N GLY A 75 4.88 8.29 -15.84
CA GLY A 75 6.23 8.85 -15.80
C GLY A 75 6.79 9.08 -14.38
N ALA A 76 6.09 8.65 -13.33
CA ALA A 76 6.70 8.45 -12.02
C ALA A 76 7.57 7.18 -12.05
N ARG A 77 8.72 7.20 -11.37
CA ARG A 77 9.62 6.05 -11.31
C ARG A 77 9.21 5.04 -10.22
N VAL A 78 8.56 5.54 -9.19
CA VAL A 78 8.08 4.78 -8.03
C VAL A 78 6.60 5.08 -7.85
N HIS A 79 5.80 4.03 -7.66
CA HIS A 79 4.37 4.10 -7.43
C HIS A 79 4.04 3.43 -6.11
N VAL A 80 3.64 4.22 -5.11
CA VAL A 80 3.37 3.74 -3.76
C VAL A 80 1.88 3.47 -3.59
N LEU A 81 1.52 2.23 -3.24
CA LEU A 81 0.13 1.85 -2.98
C LEU A 81 -0.21 1.99 -1.50
N CYS A 82 -1.11 2.91 -1.18
CA CYS A 82 -1.59 3.18 0.18
C CYS A 82 -3.11 2.95 0.35
N VAL A 83 -3.72 2.19 -0.56
CA VAL A 83 -5.15 1.84 -0.57
C VAL A 83 -5.51 0.74 0.44
N GLY A 84 -6.80 0.49 0.65
CA GLY A 84 -7.30 -0.62 1.49
C GLY A 84 -7.17 -0.40 3.00
N ALA A 85 -6.69 0.76 3.43
CA ALA A 85 -6.59 1.17 4.82
C ALA A 85 -7.94 1.66 5.40
N GLY A 86 -9.01 0.89 5.20
CA GLY A 86 -10.34 1.22 5.72
C GLY A 86 -10.42 1.17 7.26
N PRO A 87 -11.50 1.71 7.85
CA PRO A 87 -11.74 1.64 9.30
C PRO A 87 -12.10 0.23 9.78
N ASP A 88 -12.52 -0.66 8.88
CA ASP A 88 -12.98 -1.98 9.23
C ASP A 88 -11.83 -2.89 9.70
N PRO A 89 -12.07 -3.70 10.75
CA PRO A 89 -11.08 -4.65 11.23
C PRO A 89 -10.83 -5.71 10.17
N ASP A 90 -9.63 -5.68 9.59
CA ASP A 90 -9.12 -6.69 8.67
C ASP A 90 -7.82 -7.26 9.28
N PRO A 91 -7.94 -8.16 10.28
CA PRO A 91 -6.80 -8.72 11.01
C PRO A 91 -5.95 -9.62 10.10
N ASP A 92 -6.60 -10.33 9.17
CA ASP A 92 -5.95 -11.25 8.24
C ASP A 92 -5.45 -10.56 6.98
N GLY A 93 -5.87 -9.33 6.69
CA GLY A 93 -5.38 -8.55 5.56
C GLY A 93 -6.03 -8.91 4.21
N VAL A 94 -7.06 -9.76 4.19
CA VAL A 94 -7.63 -10.33 2.95
C VAL A 94 -8.36 -9.28 2.14
N SER A 95 -9.15 -8.41 2.78
CA SER A 95 -9.87 -7.35 2.06
C SER A 95 -8.89 -6.32 1.47
N ARG A 96 -7.73 -6.12 2.12
CA ARG A 96 -6.63 -5.33 1.55
C ARG A 96 -6.02 -5.96 0.32
N VAL A 97 -5.89 -7.29 0.25
CA VAL A 97 -5.35 -7.97 -0.95
C VAL A 97 -6.20 -7.65 -2.17
N VAL A 98 -7.53 -7.78 -2.07
CA VAL A 98 -8.47 -7.46 -3.16
C VAL A 98 -8.33 -5.99 -3.56
N THR A 99 -8.40 -5.07 -2.58
CA THR A 99 -8.29 -3.63 -2.84
C THR A 99 -6.95 -3.26 -3.50
N LEU A 100 -5.86 -3.92 -3.11
CA LEU A 100 -4.54 -3.71 -3.71
C LEU A 100 -4.47 -4.24 -5.14
N ARG A 101 -5.11 -5.37 -5.43
CA ARG A 101 -5.22 -5.88 -6.80
C ARG A 101 -5.97 -4.90 -7.68
N ASP A 102 -7.14 -4.44 -7.24
CA ASP A 102 -7.94 -3.48 -8.01
C ASP A 102 -7.16 -2.18 -8.26
N ALA A 103 -6.49 -1.66 -7.24
CA ALA A 103 -5.69 -0.45 -7.38
C ALA A 103 -4.45 -0.65 -8.28
N LEU A 104 -3.91 -1.87 -8.34
CA LEU A 104 -2.81 -2.25 -9.22
C LEU A 104 -3.29 -2.39 -10.66
N ASP A 105 -4.47 -2.96 -10.88
CA ASP A 105 -5.09 -3.10 -12.20
C ASP A 105 -5.43 -1.74 -12.80
N ASP A 106 -5.91 -0.79 -11.99
CA ASP A 106 -6.12 0.61 -12.43
C ASP A 106 -4.80 1.38 -12.63
N LEU A 107 -3.70 0.97 -11.97
CA LEU A 107 -2.39 1.58 -12.14
C LEU A 107 -1.62 1.02 -13.35
N ALA A 108 -1.80 -0.26 -13.66
CA ALA A 108 -1.05 -1.01 -14.66
C ALA A 108 -0.93 -0.32 -16.03
N PRO A 109 -1.98 0.30 -16.60
CA PRO A 109 -1.89 1.01 -17.88
C PRO A 109 -0.94 2.22 -17.88
N HIS A 110 -0.57 2.71 -16.71
CA HIS A 110 0.28 3.91 -16.53
C HIS A 110 1.71 3.57 -16.12
N LEU A 111 2.04 2.28 -15.93
CA LEU A 111 3.35 1.82 -15.54
C LEU A 111 4.31 1.75 -16.74
N GLY A 112 5.50 2.33 -16.56
CA GLY A 112 6.60 2.24 -17.52
C GLY A 112 7.51 1.03 -17.27
N PRO A 113 8.29 0.61 -18.28
CA PRO A 113 9.30 -0.43 -18.09
C PRO A 113 10.33 -0.07 -17.01
N GLY A 114 10.50 -0.99 -16.06
CA GLY A 114 11.41 -0.86 -14.92
C GLY A 114 10.89 0.00 -13.78
N ASP A 115 9.66 0.53 -13.85
CA ASP A 115 9.04 1.23 -12.73
C ASP A 115 8.90 0.30 -11.52
N LEU A 116 8.91 0.91 -10.34
CA LEU A 116 8.79 0.19 -9.07
C LEU A 116 7.42 0.46 -8.45
N VAL A 117 6.64 -0.60 -8.26
CA VAL A 117 5.40 -0.57 -7.46
C VAL A 117 5.77 -0.97 -6.03
N VAL A 118 5.42 -0.12 -5.06
CA VAL A 118 5.76 -0.32 -3.66
C VAL A 118 4.49 -0.49 -2.85
N GLY A 119 4.23 -1.72 -2.40
CA GLY A 119 3.20 -1.99 -1.41
C GLY A 119 3.71 -1.77 0.01
N ARG A 120 2.81 -1.33 0.89
CA ARG A 120 3.14 -1.02 2.29
C ARG A 120 2.11 -1.49 3.31
N ALA A 121 1.05 -2.15 2.84
CA ALA A 121 -0.05 -2.58 3.69
C ALA A 121 0.33 -3.79 4.57
N ARG A 122 -0.45 -4.02 5.63
CA ARG A 122 -0.44 -5.31 6.33
C ARG A 122 -1.29 -6.28 5.54
N VAL A 123 -0.63 -7.23 4.88
CA VAL A 123 -1.21 -8.29 4.05
C VAL A 123 -0.59 -9.65 4.40
N PRO A 124 -1.25 -10.78 4.09
CA PRO A 124 -0.66 -12.10 4.22
C PRO A 124 0.65 -12.23 3.43
N ALA A 125 1.59 -13.03 3.96
CA ALA A 125 2.82 -13.35 3.25
C ALA A 125 2.51 -14.07 1.92
N GLY A 126 3.15 -13.65 0.84
CA GLY A 126 2.93 -14.12 -0.54
C GLY A 126 2.08 -13.17 -1.39
N THR A 127 1.54 -12.09 -0.82
CA THR A 127 0.68 -11.13 -1.55
C THR A 127 1.45 -10.39 -2.64
N ALA A 128 2.64 -9.90 -2.34
CA ALA A 128 3.48 -9.14 -3.26
C ALA A 128 3.95 -10.02 -4.42
N GLU A 129 4.25 -11.29 -4.16
CA GLU A 129 4.59 -12.28 -5.20
C GLU A 129 3.40 -12.54 -6.12
N TRP A 130 2.20 -12.69 -5.55
CA TRP A 130 0.97 -12.85 -6.31
C TRP A 130 0.65 -11.62 -7.17
N LEU A 131 0.76 -10.41 -6.62
CA LEU A 131 0.60 -9.16 -7.37
C LEU A 131 1.63 -9.02 -8.50
N ALA A 132 2.89 -9.40 -8.24
CA ALA A 132 3.95 -9.38 -9.24
C ALA A 132 3.67 -10.36 -10.39
N ALA A 133 3.24 -11.59 -10.07
CA ALA A 133 2.87 -12.58 -11.08
C ALA A 133 1.71 -12.09 -11.96
N GLY A 134 0.74 -11.40 -11.37
CA GLY A 134 -0.36 -10.78 -12.12
C GLY A 134 0.13 -9.73 -13.11
N LEU A 135 0.99 -8.79 -12.69
CA LEU A 135 1.57 -7.79 -13.62
C LEU A 135 2.32 -8.44 -14.80
N VAL A 136 3.08 -9.51 -14.53
CA VAL A 136 3.80 -10.25 -15.57
C VAL A 136 2.82 -10.91 -16.55
N ALA A 137 1.75 -11.52 -16.05
CA ALA A 137 0.69 -12.10 -16.88
C ALA A 137 0.00 -11.06 -17.76
N ASP A 138 -0.16 -9.84 -17.24
CA ASP A 138 -0.75 -8.69 -17.95
C ASP A 138 0.27 -8.00 -18.91
N GLY A 139 1.49 -8.53 -19.04
CA GLY A 139 2.54 -8.01 -19.92
C GLY A 139 3.22 -6.72 -19.42
N VAL A 140 2.99 -6.35 -18.16
CA VAL A 140 3.51 -5.12 -17.55
C VAL A 140 4.93 -5.35 -17.04
N ARG A 141 5.87 -4.53 -17.49
CA ARG A 141 7.31 -4.64 -17.15
C ARG A 141 7.70 -3.81 -15.93
N ALA A 142 6.92 -3.85 -14.87
CA ALA A 142 7.22 -3.20 -13.60
C ALA A 142 7.70 -4.24 -12.56
N THR A 143 8.39 -3.78 -11.52
CA THR A 143 8.83 -4.63 -10.40
C THR A 143 8.01 -4.29 -9.16
N VAL A 144 7.58 -5.30 -8.41
CA VAL A 144 6.94 -5.10 -7.10
C VAL A 144 7.98 -5.18 -6.00
N ALA A 145 7.89 -4.26 -5.04
CA ALA A 145 8.62 -4.30 -3.78
C ALA A 145 7.66 -4.07 -2.61
N TRP A 146 8.09 -4.48 -1.42
CA TRP A 146 7.32 -4.31 -0.20
C TRP A 146 8.12 -3.54 0.86
N VAL A 147 7.55 -2.45 1.37
CA VAL A 147 8.15 -1.64 2.43
C VAL A 147 7.16 -1.55 3.59
N PRO A 148 7.37 -2.31 4.67
CA PRO A 148 6.45 -2.34 5.82
C PRO A 148 6.25 -0.94 6.42
N ASP A 149 5.02 -0.70 6.89
CA ASP A 149 4.63 0.57 7.50
C ASP A 149 4.39 0.40 9.01
N GLU A 150 5.42 0.71 9.81
CA GLU A 150 5.47 0.45 11.26
C GLU A 150 5.43 1.73 12.10
N HIS A 151 4.90 2.82 11.56
CA HIS A 151 4.90 4.10 12.25
C HIS A 151 3.95 4.12 13.48
N ARG A 152 4.35 4.81 14.56
CA ARG A 152 3.50 4.98 15.73
C ARG A 152 2.49 6.09 15.51
N THR A 153 1.24 5.87 15.93
CA THR A 153 0.22 6.92 15.87
C THR A 153 0.61 8.11 16.76
N GLY A 154 0.51 9.33 16.23
CA GLY A 154 0.94 10.55 16.91
C GLY A 154 2.44 10.86 16.79
N HIS A 155 3.23 9.96 16.16
CA HIS A 155 4.63 10.20 15.82
C HIS A 155 4.96 9.88 14.35
N ALA A 156 3.96 9.63 13.50
CA ALA A 156 4.15 9.05 12.17
C ALA A 156 5.00 9.94 11.25
N VAL A 157 4.84 11.26 11.32
CA VAL A 157 5.70 12.18 10.55
C VAL A 157 7.17 12.06 10.95
N VAL A 158 7.44 11.94 12.26
CA VAL A 158 8.82 11.79 12.76
C VAL A 158 9.37 10.43 12.35
N ASP A 159 8.59 9.37 12.54
CA ASP A 159 8.99 7.99 12.21
C ASP A 159 9.21 7.80 10.69
N LEU A 160 8.51 8.55 9.81
CA LEU A 160 8.73 8.48 8.36
C LEU A 160 9.96 9.29 7.89
N LEU A 161 10.27 10.40 8.56
CA LEU A 161 11.43 11.23 8.24
C LEU A 161 12.72 10.70 8.88
N HIS A 162 12.62 10.05 10.04
CA HIS A 162 13.73 9.47 10.79
C HIS A 162 13.36 8.06 11.27
N PRO A 163 13.23 7.10 10.35
CA PRO A 163 12.77 5.77 10.71
C PRO A 163 13.78 5.04 11.58
N PRO A 164 13.32 4.27 12.59
CA PRO A 164 14.21 3.45 13.42
C PRO A 164 14.90 2.35 12.60
N ARG A 165 14.27 1.92 11.49
CA ARG A 165 14.85 1.06 10.47
C ARG A 165 14.12 1.22 9.14
N LEU A 166 14.80 0.92 8.05
CA LEU A 166 14.23 0.76 6.72
C LEU A 166 14.33 -0.71 6.31
N VAL A 167 13.19 -1.30 5.94
CA VAL A 167 13.14 -2.66 5.38
C VAL A 167 12.71 -2.58 3.92
N HIS A 168 13.53 -3.14 3.04
CA HIS A 168 13.27 -3.24 1.60
C HIS A 168 13.05 -4.71 1.23
N GLY A 169 11.78 -5.10 1.12
CA GLY A 169 11.39 -6.39 0.55
C GLY A 169 11.45 -6.32 -0.98
N VAL A 170 12.28 -7.15 -1.60
CA VAL A 170 12.50 -7.14 -3.07
C VAL A 170 12.50 -8.57 -3.62
N PRO A 171 12.19 -8.77 -4.92
CA PRO A 171 12.31 -10.09 -5.54
C PRO A 171 13.78 -10.52 -5.65
N ALA A 172 14.03 -11.80 -5.92
CA ALA A 172 15.38 -12.30 -6.13
C ALA A 172 16.00 -11.81 -7.46
N GLY A 173 17.33 -11.86 -7.53
CA GLY A 173 18.09 -11.62 -8.76
C GLY A 173 18.16 -10.16 -9.21
N PRO A 174 18.50 -9.90 -10.49
CA PRO A 174 18.82 -8.55 -10.98
C PRO A 174 17.67 -7.54 -10.86
N ALA A 175 16.41 -8.00 -10.89
CA ALA A 175 15.26 -7.13 -10.67
C ALA A 175 15.22 -6.62 -9.23
N GLY A 176 15.55 -7.47 -8.26
CA GLY A 176 15.65 -7.13 -6.84
C GLY A 176 16.74 -6.11 -6.55
N GLU A 177 17.94 -6.32 -7.11
CA GLU A 177 19.06 -5.40 -6.96
C GLU A 177 18.71 -4.00 -7.47
N ARG A 178 18.06 -3.92 -8.63
CA ARG A 178 17.56 -2.64 -9.18
C ARG A 178 16.48 -2.02 -8.29
N ALA A 179 15.53 -2.83 -7.81
CA ALA A 179 14.48 -2.36 -6.90
C ALA A 179 15.07 -1.79 -5.61
N ALA A 180 16.02 -2.49 -5.01
CA ALA A 180 16.72 -2.08 -3.80
C ALA A 180 17.48 -0.76 -4.00
N ALA A 181 18.17 -0.58 -5.14
CA ALA A 181 18.84 0.68 -5.46
C ALA A 181 17.84 1.85 -5.67
N ILE A 182 16.68 1.58 -6.27
CA ILE A 182 15.61 2.59 -6.41
C ILE A 182 15.05 2.97 -5.04
N LEU A 183 14.85 1.99 -4.15
CA LEU A 183 14.40 2.24 -2.77
C LEU A 183 15.44 3.00 -1.93
N ASP A 184 16.73 2.80 -2.19
CA ASP A 184 17.79 3.59 -1.57
C ASP A 184 17.75 5.05 -2.03
N ALA A 185 17.55 5.27 -3.33
CA ALA A 185 17.36 6.62 -3.87
C ALA A 185 16.07 7.28 -3.35
N LEU A 186 14.99 6.50 -3.14
CA LEU A 186 13.74 6.99 -2.56
C LEU A 186 13.92 7.40 -1.09
N HIS A 187 14.72 6.66 -0.33
CA HIS A 187 14.96 6.89 1.10
C HIS A 187 16.32 7.53 1.38
N ALA A 188 16.91 8.23 0.40
CA ALA A 188 18.28 8.73 0.49
C ALA A 188 18.48 9.69 1.67
N VAL A 189 17.48 10.52 1.99
CA VAL A 189 17.51 11.42 3.15
C VAL A 189 17.55 10.62 4.46
N GLN A 190 16.66 9.65 4.61
CA GLN A 190 16.58 8.80 5.80
C GLN A 190 17.90 8.03 6.01
N LEU A 191 18.46 7.46 4.94
CA LEU A 191 19.74 6.74 4.97
C LEU A 191 20.89 7.69 5.35
N ALA A 192 20.93 8.90 4.79
CA ALA A 192 21.95 9.89 5.12
C ALA A 192 21.87 10.35 6.59
N THR A 193 20.68 10.31 7.21
CA THR A 193 20.50 10.58 8.65
C THR A 193 20.80 9.37 9.56
N GLY A 194 21.28 8.27 8.99
CA GLY A 194 21.74 7.09 9.75
C GLY A 194 20.67 6.04 10.01
N ALA A 195 19.55 6.06 9.31
CA ALA A 195 18.54 4.99 9.42
C ALA A 195 19.16 3.65 8.99
N PRO A 196 19.17 2.62 9.86
CA PRO A 196 19.70 1.31 9.49
C PRO A 196 18.81 0.68 8.43
N ARG A 197 19.43 -0.01 7.47
CA ARG A 197 18.76 -0.59 6.31
C ARG A 197 18.93 -2.10 6.26
N THR A 198 17.83 -2.81 6.01
CA THR A 198 17.81 -4.24 5.73
C THR A 198 17.13 -4.51 4.40
N VAL A 199 17.75 -5.32 3.56
CA VAL A 199 17.12 -5.88 2.35
C VAL A 199 16.75 -7.32 2.62
N THR A 200 15.55 -7.72 2.21
CA THR A 200 15.02 -9.06 2.44
C THR A 200 14.08 -9.46 1.29
N ASP A 201 13.59 -10.70 1.30
CA ASP A 201 12.58 -11.15 0.36
C ASP A 201 11.20 -10.52 0.65
N LEU A 202 10.30 -10.62 -0.32
CA LEU A 202 8.96 -10.03 -0.24
C LEU A 202 8.14 -10.58 0.93
N ALA A 203 8.10 -11.90 1.09
CA ALA A 203 7.30 -12.56 2.13
C ALA A 203 7.76 -12.21 3.55
N THR A 204 9.08 -12.13 3.77
CA THR A 204 9.68 -11.71 5.04
C THR A 204 9.31 -10.26 5.34
N ALA A 205 9.37 -9.37 4.35
CA ALA A 205 8.95 -7.98 4.54
C ALA A 205 7.46 -7.88 4.91
N GLU A 206 6.57 -8.57 4.22
CA GLU A 206 5.13 -8.62 4.56
C GLU A 206 4.88 -9.11 6.00
N GLY A 207 5.67 -10.10 6.42
CA GLY A 207 5.59 -10.69 7.75
C GLY A 207 5.86 -9.72 8.89
N LEU A 208 6.82 -8.81 8.72
CA LEU A 208 7.19 -7.81 9.73
C LEU A 208 6.02 -6.88 10.09
N GLY A 209 5.08 -6.67 9.16
CA GLY A 209 3.87 -5.90 9.41
C GLY A 209 2.93 -6.52 10.46
N HIS A 210 2.99 -7.84 10.71
CA HIS A 210 2.05 -8.55 11.59
C HIS A 210 2.60 -8.89 12.99
N GLY A 211 3.91 -8.71 13.22
CA GLY A 211 4.55 -9.27 14.42
C GLY A 211 4.62 -10.80 14.37
N ALA A 212 4.60 -11.46 15.53
CA ALA A 212 4.63 -12.93 15.58
C ALA A 212 3.27 -13.52 15.17
N GLY A 213 3.19 -14.14 13.98
CA GLY A 213 2.00 -14.85 13.50
C GLY A 213 1.42 -14.34 12.18
N THR A 214 2.24 -14.16 11.14
CA THR A 214 1.76 -13.69 9.83
C THR A 214 0.88 -14.75 9.13
N PRO A 215 -0.37 -14.42 8.76
CA PRO A 215 -1.15 -15.30 7.89
C PRO A 215 -0.45 -15.46 6.55
N ARG A 216 -0.49 -16.65 5.96
CA ARG A 216 -0.01 -16.88 4.60
C ARG A 216 -1.16 -16.76 3.63
N LEU A 217 -0.88 -16.22 2.45
CA LEU A 217 -1.84 -16.22 1.36
C LEU A 217 -2.05 -17.68 0.92
N ALA A 218 -3.16 -18.29 1.32
CA ALA A 218 -3.58 -19.58 0.76
C ALA A 218 -3.94 -19.40 -0.72
N THR A 219 -3.73 -20.42 -1.54
CA THR A 219 -3.97 -20.39 -3.00
C THR A 219 -5.36 -19.80 -3.32
N LEU A 220 -5.37 -18.67 -4.04
CA LEU A 220 -6.53 -17.80 -4.21
C LEU A 220 -7.55 -18.26 -5.28
N ASP A 221 -7.72 -19.56 -5.52
CA ASP A 221 -8.65 -20.04 -6.57
C ASP A 221 -10.10 -19.55 -6.35
N GLY A 222 -10.47 -19.12 -5.13
CA GLY A 222 -11.80 -18.57 -4.81
C GLY A 222 -11.96 -17.04 -4.82
N LEU A 223 -10.91 -16.22 -4.95
CA LEU A 223 -11.06 -14.74 -4.93
C LEU A 223 -11.37 -14.12 -6.30
N ARG A 224 -11.27 -14.89 -7.39
CA ARG A 224 -11.57 -14.42 -8.76
C ARG A 224 -13.07 -14.37 -9.10
N ASP A 225 -13.90 -15.15 -8.41
CA ASP A 225 -15.32 -15.34 -8.77
C ASP A 225 -16.32 -14.49 -7.96
N GLY A 226 -15.84 -13.63 -7.04
CA GLY A 226 -16.69 -12.85 -6.13
C GLY A 226 -17.36 -11.60 -6.71
N GLY A 227 -17.80 -11.61 -7.98
CA GLY A 227 -18.26 -10.38 -8.63
C GLY A 227 -19.08 -10.57 -9.91
N ARG A 228 -20.02 -11.54 -9.92
CA ARG A 228 -21.21 -11.59 -10.80
C ARG A 228 -21.97 -12.86 -10.43
N ASP A 229 -22.93 -12.76 -9.52
CA ASP A 229 -24.08 -13.63 -9.58
C ASP A 229 -25.33 -12.80 -9.26
N ASP A 230 -26.19 -12.75 -10.28
CA ASP A 230 -27.51 -12.17 -10.22
C ASP A 230 -28.37 -12.92 -9.20
N ALA A 231 -29.30 -12.18 -8.60
CA ALA A 231 -30.27 -12.68 -7.66
C ALA A 231 -31.00 -13.94 -8.15
N ASP A 232 -31.14 -14.94 -7.29
CA ASP A 232 -32.45 -15.57 -7.17
C ASP A 232 -32.74 -16.09 -5.75
N VAL A 233 -34.01 -15.90 -5.38
CA VAL A 233 -34.62 -16.15 -4.09
C VAL A 233 -35.05 -17.61 -4.02
N ALA A 234 -34.69 -18.33 -2.95
CA ALA A 234 -35.52 -19.43 -2.46
C ALA A 234 -35.24 -19.72 -0.97
N SER A 235 -36.26 -19.45 -0.16
CA SER A 235 -36.38 -19.86 1.23
C SER A 235 -36.54 -21.38 1.33
N SER A 236 -36.01 -21.99 2.40
CA SER A 236 -36.76 -22.98 3.20
C SER A 236 -35.95 -23.45 4.40
N THR A 237 -36.45 -23.12 5.59
CA THR A 237 -36.21 -23.87 6.83
C THR A 237 -36.78 -25.29 6.70
N PRO A 238 -36.20 -26.28 7.41
CA PRO A 238 -37.07 -27.04 8.30
C PRO A 238 -36.46 -27.35 9.67
N VAL A 239 -37.34 -27.85 10.51
CA VAL A 239 -37.37 -27.88 11.98
C VAL A 239 -36.99 -29.26 12.54
N ALA A 240 -36.36 -29.24 13.73
CA ALA A 240 -36.37 -30.20 14.86
C ALA A 240 -35.66 -31.59 14.83
N ALA A 241 -34.79 -31.72 15.85
CA ALA A 241 -34.71 -32.76 16.89
C ALA A 241 -34.21 -34.19 16.59
N LEU A 242 -33.16 -34.62 17.31
CA LEU A 242 -33.24 -35.77 18.25
C LEU A 242 -32.02 -35.90 19.21
N VAL A 243 -32.33 -35.83 20.52
CA VAL A 243 -31.89 -36.66 21.68
C VAL A 243 -30.42 -36.75 22.13
N ALA A 244 -30.27 -36.53 23.44
CA ALA A 244 -29.12 -36.75 24.31
C ALA A 244 -29.00 -38.20 24.83
N VAL A 245 -27.77 -38.69 25.03
CA VAL A 245 -27.31 -39.69 26.03
C VAL A 245 -25.79 -39.49 26.14
N GLY A 246 -25.07 -39.49 27.26
CA GLY A 246 -25.32 -39.76 28.66
C GLY A 246 -23.97 -39.65 29.40
N ALA A 247 -24.01 -39.29 30.67
CA ALA A 247 -22.85 -39.11 31.54
C ALA A 247 -22.25 -40.45 31.99
N ALA A 248 -20.94 -40.44 32.24
CA ALA A 248 -20.26 -41.12 33.34
C ALA A 248 -19.01 -40.31 33.71
#